data_AF-A0A8R7Q6F6-F1
#
_entry.id   AF-A0A8R7Q6F6-F1
#
_cell.length_a   1.000
_cell.length_b   1.000
_cell.length_c   1.000
_cell.angle_alpha   90.00
_cell.angle_beta   90.00
_cell.angle_gamma   90.00
#
_symmetry.space_group_name_H-M   'P 1'
#
loop_
_entity.id
_entity.type
_entity.pdbx_description
1 polymer ?
#
loop_
_entity_poly.entity_id
_entity_poly.type
_entity_poly.pdbx_seq_one_letter_code
_entity_poly.pdbx_strand_id
1 'polypeptide(L)'
;MEVVASAPGKVLVAGGYLVLERPNPGLVLSTTARFYAIVRPIHDELSPDSWAWAWADVKVTSPQLSREAAYKLSIKNSTLQLTSARESTNPFVEQAIQFSVAAAKVSITDKEKKDALDKLLLRGLNITILGSNDFYSYRKQIEARGLPLTPEWQKLDLDHQLP
;
A
#
# COMPACT_ATOMS: atom_id res chain seq x y z
N MET A 1 -8.16 -13.34 9.77
CA MET A 1 -7.64 -12.24 10.61
C MET A 1 -7.24 -11.09 9.70
N GLU A 2 -7.59 -9.86 10.06
CA GLU A 2 -7.31 -8.65 9.28
C GLU A 2 -6.38 -7.74 10.08
N VAL A 3 -5.41 -7.13 9.41
CA VAL A 3 -4.52 -6.13 10.00
C VAL A 3 -4.69 -4.81 9.25
N VAL A 4 -4.96 -3.75 9.99
CA VAL A 4 -5.07 -2.39 9.45
C VAL A 4 -3.92 -1.56 9.99
N ALA A 5 -3.09 -1.05 9.09
CA ALA A 5 -2.04 -0.08 9.41
C ALA A 5 -2.37 1.27 8.77
N SER A 6 -1.91 2.36 9.40
CA SER A 6 -2.05 3.69 8.81
C SER A 6 -0.84 4.57 9.06
N ALA A 7 -0.55 5.47 8.11
CA ALA A 7 0.54 6.44 8.19
C ALA A 7 0.04 7.84 7.84
N PRO A 8 0.45 8.89 8.58
CA PRO A 8 0.09 10.27 8.28
C PRO A 8 0.82 10.78 7.03
N GLY A 9 0.21 11.75 6.35
CA GLY A 9 0.89 12.56 5.35
C GLY A 9 1.94 13.48 5.98
N LYS A 10 2.74 14.13 5.13
CA LYS A 10 3.77 15.09 5.55
C LYS A 10 3.69 16.37 4.72
N VAL A 11 3.96 17.51 5.34
CA VAL A 11 3.99 18.83 4.68
C VAL A 11 5.24 19.58 5.10
N LEU A 12 5.99 20.10 4.12
CA LEU A 12 7.11 21.01 4.34
C LEU A 12 6.55 22.43 4.57
N VAL A 13 6.73 22.95 5.79
CA VAL A 13 6.20 24.26 6.21
C VAL A 13 7.24 25.37 6.03
N ALA A 14 8.52 25.03 6.19
CA ALA A 14 9.63 25.96 6.01
C ALA A 14 10.84 25.27 5.38
N GLY A 15 11.68 26.04 4.69
CA GLY A 15 12.89 25.58 4.01
C GLY A 15 12.77 25.53 2.49
N GLY A 16 11.60 25.19 1.94
CA GLY A 16 11.36 25.19 0.49
C GLY A 16 12.48 24.50 -0.30
N TYR A 17 12.97 25.13 -1.36
CA TYR A 17 14.12 24.63 -2.11
C TYR A 17 15.47 24.90 -1.44
N LEU A 18 15.53 25.78 -0.43
CA LEU A 18 16.79 26.09 0.27
C LEU A 18 17.36 24.85 0.95
N VAL A 19 16.52 23.88 1.34
CA VAL A 19 16.96 22.60 1.93
C VAL A 19 17.89 21.79 1.01
N LEU A 20 17.92 22.08 -0.29
CA LEU A 20 18.83 21.46 -1.25
C LEU A 20 20.27 21.96 -1.06
N GLU A 21 20.45 23.12 -0.44
CA GLU A 21 21.75 23.73 -0.16
C GLU A 21 22.05 23.65 1.33
N ARG A 22 23.11 22.92 1.71
CA ARG A 22 23.57 22.90 3.09
C ARG A 22 24.14 24.28 3.47
N PRO A 23 23.93 24.78 4.70
CA PRO A 23 23.37 24.08 5.87
C PRO A 23 21.87 24.37 6.12
N ASN A 24 21.10 24.80 5.12
CA ASN A 24 19.75 25.30 5.35
C ASN A 24 18.79 24.19 5.82
N PRO A 25 18.18 24.31 7.02
CA PRO A 25 17.24 23.31 7.52
C PRO A 25 15.84 23.50 6.91
N GLY A 26 15.05 22.41 6.91
CA GLY A 26 13.62 22.43 6.59
C GLY A 26 12.80 21.96 7.78
N LEU A 27 11.56 22.46 7.88
CA LEU A 27 10.59 22.04 8.90
C LEU A 27 9.46 21.27 8.24
N VAL A 28 9.29 20.01 8.64
CA VAL A 28 8.23 19.12 8.15
C VAL A 28 7.29 18.75 9.29
N LEU A 29 5.98 18.88 9.06
CA LEU A 29 4.94 18.46 9.99
C LEU A 29 4.15 17.28 9.43
N SER A 30 3.75 16.36 10.30
CA SER A 30 2.80 15.32 9.95
C SER A 30 1.37 15.88 9.90
N THR A 31 0.55 15.40 8.97
CA THR A 31 -0.85 15.80 8.87
C THR A 31 -1.78 14.77 9.50
N THR A 32 -3.02 15.18 9.75
CA THR A 32 -4.11 14.27 10.16
C THR A 32 -4.67 13.45 9.00
N ALA A 33 -4.38 13.83 7.74
CA ALA A 33 -4.69 13.03 6.57
C ALA A 33 -3.80 11.78 6.54
N ARG A 34 -4.41 10.59 6.45
CA ARG A 34 -3.69 9.31 6.56
C ARG A 34 -3.89 8.44 5.34
N PHE A 35 -2.89 7.63 5.02
CA PHE A 35 -3.07 6.43 4.21
C PHE A 35 -3.27 5.22 5.10
N TYR A 36 -4.03 4.27 4.59
CA TYR A 36 -4.35 3.00 5.21
C TYR A 36 -3.93 1.86 4.30
N ALA A 37 -3.36 0.83 4.92
CA ALA A 37 -3.11 -0.46 4.30
C ALA A 37 -3.86 -1.52 5.11
N ILE A 38 -4.81 -2.19 4.47
CA ILE A 38 -5.58 -3.28 5.04
C ILE A 38 -5.04 -4.56 4.45
N VAL A 39 -4.54 -5.46 5.29
CA VAL A 39 -3.93 -6.72 4.87
C VAL A 39 -4.75 -7.88 5.41
N ARG A 40 -5.16 -8.77 4.51
CA ARG A 40 -5.88 -10.01 4.81
C ARG A 40 -5.19 -11.18 4.11
N PRO A 41 -5.20 -12.38 4.69
CA PRO A 41 -4.80 -13.57 3.95
C PRO A 41 -5.79 -13.81 2.79
N ILE A 42 -5.30 -14.36 1.68
CA ILE A 42 -6.17 -14.78 0.56
C ILE A 42 -6.86 -16.11 0.91
N HIS A 43 -6.13 -16.99 1.59
CA HIS A 43 -6.60 -18.31 2.00
C HIS A 43 -6.67 -18.43 3.53
N ASP A 44 -7.74 -19.03 4.04
CA ASP A 44 -7.89 -19.24 5.48
C ASP A 44 -7.00 -20.37 6.02
N GLU A 45 -6.80 -21.40 5.21
CA GLU A 45 -5.92 -22.53 5.50
C GLU A 45 -4.93 -22.74 4.37
N LEU A 46 -3.75 -23.28 4.69
CA LEU A 46 -2.76 -23.66 3.70
C LEU A 46 -3.19 -24.96 3.05
N SER A 47 -3.25 -25.02 1.72
CA SER A 47 -3.44 -26.31 1.07
C SER A 47 -2.23 -27.20 1.33
N PRO A 48 -2.40 -28.53 1.47
CA PRO A 48 -1.29 -29.46 1.70
C PRO A 48 -0.17 -29.35 0.65
N ASP A 49 -0.52 -29.01 -0.59
CA ASP A 49 0.40 -28.85 -1.72
C ASP A 49 1.07 -27.46 -1.76
N SER A 50 0.70 -26.55 -0.85
CA SER A 50 1.16 -25.16 -0.90
C SER A 50 2.66 -24.97 -0.61
N TRP A 51 3.30 -26.01 -0.08
CA TRP A 51 4.70 -25.97 0.31
C TRP A 51 5.63 -26.25 -0.88
N ALA A 52 5.09 -26.82 -1.96
CA ALA A 52 5.86 -27.25 -3.13
C ALA A 52 6.35 -26.09 -4.01
N TRP A 53 5.71 -24.92 -3.95
CA TRP A 53 5.95 -23.86 -4.95
C TRP A 53 6.81 -22.70 -4.44
N ALA A 54 7.02 -22.49 -3.13
CA ALA A 54 7.84 -21.40 -2.58
C ALA A 54 7.48 -19.97 -3.05
N TRP A 55 6.31 -19.81 -3.69
CA TRP A 55 5.73 -18.53 -4.02
C TRP A 55 4.44 -18.33 -3.21
N ALA A 56 3.99 -17.08 -3.12
CA ALA A 56 2.71 -16.71 -2.53
C ALA A 56 1.99 -15.73 -3.45
N ASP A 57 0.66 -15.80 -3.48
CA ASP A 57 -0.16 -14.84 -4.22
C ASP A 57 -0.26 -13.51 -3.47
N VAL A 58 -0.11 -12.41 -4.19
CA VAL A 58 -0.29 -11.06 -3.66
C VAL A 58 -1.22 -10.30 -4.58
N LYS A 59 -2.36 -9.88 -4.03
CA LYS A 59 -3.34 -9.03 -4.70
C LYS A 59 -3.33 -7.67 -4.04
N VAL A 60 -3.17 -6.61 -4.83
CA VAL A 60 -3.23 -5.23 -4.36
C VAL A 60 -4.38 -4.51 -5.04
N THR A 61 -5.25 -3.91 -4.24
CA THR A 61 -6.41 -3.15 -4.73
C THR A 61 -6.37 -1.72 -4.20
N SER A 62 -6.60 -0.75 -5.08
CA SER A 62 -6.88 0.64 -4.71
C SER A 62 -8.26 1.03 -5.28
N PRO A 63 -9.33 0.94 -4.47
CA PRO A 63 -10.68 1.29 -4.91
C PRO A 63 -10.78 2.73 -5.45
N GLN A 64 -10.13 3.69 -4.78
CA GLN A 64 -10.15 5.10 -5.17
C GLN A 64 -9.55 5.37 -6.54
N LEU A 65 -8.53 4.61 -6.91
CA LEU A 65 -7.89 4.72 -8.24
C LEU A 65 -8.49 3.73 -9.24
N SER A 66 -9.41 2.87 -8.82
CA SER A 66 -9.90 1.72 -9.61
C SER A 66 -8.75 0.89 -10.21
N ARG A 67 -7.69 0.67 -9.42
CA ARG A 67 -6.54 -0.11 -9.84
C ARG A 67 -6.47 -1.40 -9.04
N GLU A 68 -6.17 -2.48 -9.75
CA GLU A 68 -5.87 -3.77 -9.17
C GLU A 68 -4.61 -4.32 -9.82
N ALA A 69 -3.70 -4.87 -9.01
CA ALA A 69 -2.50 -5.53 -9.48
C ALA A 69 -2.34 -6.87 -8.77
N ALA A 70 -1.93 -7.88 -9.53
CA ALA A 70 -1.68 -9.22 -9.03
C ALA A 70 -0.21 -9.58 -9.22
N TYR A 71 0.36 -10.23 -8.22
CA TYR A 71 1.76 -10.59 -8.17
C TYR A 71 1.97 -11.98 -7.56
N LYS A 72 3.13 -12.56 -7.86
CA LYS A 72 3.70 -13.70 -7.14
C LYS A 72 4.90 -13.24 -6.31
N LEU A 73 4.86 -13.50 -5.00
CA LEU A 73 5.94 -13.21 -4.06
C LEU A 73 6.79 -14.46 -3.86
N SER A 74 8.09 -14.39 -4.11
CA SER A 74 9.02 -15.46 -3.75
C SER A 74 9.27 -15.45 -2.25
N ILE A 75 8.92 -16.52 -1.55
CA ILE A 75 9.20 -16.65 -0.12
C ILE A 75 10.71 -16.79 0.13
N LYS A 76 11.47 -17.40 -0.78
CA LYS A 76 12.91 -17.53 -0.59
C LYS A 76 13.65 -16.20 -0.78
N ASN A 77 13.34 -15.48 -1.85
CA ASN A 77 14.11 -14.31 -2.28
C ASN A 77 13.46 -12.98 -1.87
N SER A 78 12.22 -13.00 -1.36
CA SER A 78 11.41 -11.81 -1.07
C SER A 78 11.24 -10.88 -2.27
N THR A 79 11.30 -11.43 -3.47
CA THR A 79 11.11 -10.72 -4.73
C THR A 79 9.66 -10.84 -5.19
N LEU A 80 9.16 -9.79 -5.81
CA LEU A 80 7.79 -9.73 -6.33
C LEU A 80 7.82 -9.80 -7.85
N GLN A 81 7.02 -10.68 -8.44
CA GLN A 81 6.85 -10.81 -9.89
C GLN A 81 5.43 -10.43 -10.28
N LEU A 82 5.29 -9.48 -11.20
CA LEU A 82 3.99 -9.07 -11.72
C LEU A 82 3.37 -10.20 -12.55
N THR A 83 2.10 -10.51 -12.28
CA THR A 83 1.31 -11.45 -13.09
C THR A 83 0.14 -10.78 -13.82
N SER A 84 -0.22 -9.55 -13.47
CA SER A 84 -1.24 -8.76 -14.18
C SER A 84 -0.66 -7.92 -15.33
N ALA A 85 -1.52 -7.20 -16.07
CA ALA A 85 -1.11 -6.31 -17.15
C ALA A 85 -0.18 -5.19 -16.66
N ARG A 86 0.81 -4.78 -17.48
CA ARG A 86 1.83 -3.79 -17.07
C ARG A 86 1.26 -2.43 -16.64
N GLU A 87 0.10 -2.05 -17.14
CA GLU A 87 -0.60 -0.80 -16.80
C GLU A 87 -1.06 -0.74 -15.34
N SER A 88 -1.14 -1.89 -14.65
CA SER A 88 -1.49 -1.93 -13.23
C SER A 88 -0.29 -1.72 -12.29
N THR A 89 0.93 -1.61 -12.82
CA THR A 89 2.15 -1.54 -11.99
C THR A 89 2.27 -0.22 -11.26
N ASN A 90 2.85 -0.29 -10.06
CA ASN A 90 3.31 0.88 -9.32
C ASN A 90 4.61 0.51 -8.60
N PRO A 91 5.77 0.98 -9.08
CA PRO A 91 7.07 0.65 -8.51
C PRO A 91 7.16 0.95 -7.01
N PHE A 92 6.49 2.00 -6.53
CA PHE A 92 6.51 2.34 -5.10
C PHE A 92 5.75 1.31 -4.25
N VAL A 93 4.63 0.80 -4.74
CA VAL A 93 3.84 -0.22 -4.06
C VAL A 93 4.60 -1.56 -4.06
N GLU A 94 5.18 -1.93 -5.19
CA GLU A 94 5.98 -3.16 -5.34
C GLU A 94 7.16 -3.15 -4.37
N GLN A 95 7.90 -2.04 -4.34
CA GLN A 95 9.05 -1.88 -3.49
C GLN A 95 8.65 -1.86 -2.00
N ALA A 96 7.53 -1.23 -1.65
CA ALA A 96 7.02 -1.23 -0.28
C ALA A 96 6.68 -2.65 0.20
N ILE A 97 6.05 -3.47 -0.64
CA ILE A 97 5.73 -4.87 -0.31
C ILE A 97 7.03 -5.68 -0.14
N GLN A 98 7.95 -5.59 -1.11
CA GLN A 98 9.22 -6.31 -1.08
C GLN A 98 10.03 -5.97 0.18
N PHE A 99 10.21 -4.68 0.47
CA PHE A 99 10.99 -4.26 1.64
C PHE A 99 10.28 -4.58 2.96
N SER A 100 8.95 -4.52 3.03
CA SER A 100 8.23 -4.90 4.24
C SER A 100 8.42 -6.38 4.58
N VAL A 101 8.34 -7.26 3.57
CA VAL A 101 8.58 -8.70 3.73
C VAL A 101 10.05 -8.96 4.08
N ALA A 102 10.99 -8.32 3.38
CA ALA A 102 12.42 -8.47 3.66
C ALA A 102 12.78 -7.99 5.08
N ALA A 103 12.26 -6.83 5.50
CA ALA A 103 12.46 -6.30 6.84
C ALA A 103 11.89 -7.26 7.90
N ALA A 104 10.66 -7.76 7.73
CA ALA A 104 10.06 -8.72 8.66
C ALA A 104 10.93 -9.98 8.84
N LYS A 105 11.46 -10.54 7.75
CA LYS A 105 12.34 -11.73 7.80
C LYS A 105 13.67 -11.49 8.50
N VAL A 106 14.22 -10.28 8.36
CA VAL A 106 15.47 -9.90 9.02
C VAL A 106 15.24 -9.57 10.49
N SER A 107 14.12 -8.92 10.83
CA SER A 107 13.76 -8.52 12.20
C SER A 107 13.37 -9.71 13.08
N ILE A 108 12.79 -10.77 12.52
CA ILE A 108 12.45 -11.99 13.26
C ILE A 108 13.67 -12.92 13.24
N THR A 109 14.35 -13.07 14.37
CA THR A 109 15.58 -13.90 14.48
C THR A 109 15.28 -15.36 14.83
N ASP A 110 14.20 -15.60 15.56
CA ASP A 110 13.73 -16.90 16.03
C ASP A 110 13.27 -17.80 14.87
N LYS A 111 13.74 -19.06 14.85
CA LYS A 111 13.48 -20.01 13.77
C LYS A 111 12.01 -20.44 13.70
N GLU A 112 11.35 -20.66 14.84
CA GLU A 112 9.94 -21.04 14.87
C GLU A 112 9.06 -19.89 14.38
N LYS A 113 9.40 -18.65 14.75
CA LYS A 113 8.69 -17.46 14.26
C LYS A 113 8.93 -17.20 12.78
N LYS A 114 10.11 -17.54 12.23
CA LYS A 114 10.38 -17.48 10.78
C LYS A 114 9.50 -18.47 10.02
N ASP A 115 9.42 -19.72 10.48
CA ASP A 115 8.55 -20.73 9.88
C ASP A 115 7.07 -20.31 9.96
N ALA A 116 6.64 -19.75 11.09
CA ALA A 116 5.31 -19.18 11.24
C ALA A 116 5.06 -18.02 10.26
N LEU A 117 6.03 -17.13 10.05
CA LEU A 117 5.93 -16.05 9.07
C LEU A 117 5.80 -16.61 7.65
N ASP A 118 6.63 -17.57 7.26
CA ASP A 118 6.58 -18.15 5.92
C ASP A 118 5.24 -18.86 5.68
N LYS A 119 4.72 -19.60 6.67
CA LYS A 119 3.37 -20.17 6.65
C LYS A 119 2.29 -19.10 6.51
N LEU A 120 2.42 -17.98 7.19
CA LEU A 120 1.47 -16.85 7.05
C LEU A 120 1.54 -16.24 5.65
N LEU A 121 2.74 -16.05 5.09
CA LEU A 121 2.91 -15.50 3.74
C LEU A 121 2.36 -16.44 2.67
N LEU A 122 2.52 -17.76 2.82
CA LEU A 122 2.00 -18.77 1.89
C LEU A 122 0.46 -18.78 1.80
N ARG A 123 -0.25 -18.20 2.78
CA ARG A 123 -1.71 -17.97 2.69
C ARG A 123 -2.08 -16.86 1.70
N GLY A 124 -1.09 -16.20 1.11
CA GLY A 124 -1.25 -15.07 0.21
C GLY A 124 -1.60 -13.77 0.95
N LEU A 125 -1.42 -12.64 0.25
CA LEU A 125 -1.66 -11.30 0.78
C LEU A 125 -2.68 -10.57 -0.10
N ASN A 126 -3.85 -10.28 0.46
CA ASN A 126 -4.81 -9.35 -0.11
C ASN A 126 -4.63 -7.99 0.58
N ILE A 127 -4.13 -7.02 -0.17
CA ILE A 127 -3.76 -5.69 0.31
C ILE A 127 -4.69 -4.65 -0.31
N THR A 128 -5.47 -3.97 0.53
CA THR A 128 -6.27 -2.81 0.10
C THR A 128 -5.58 -1.52 0.57
N ILE A 129 -5.29 -0.62 -0.37
CA ILE A 129 -4.67 0.68 -0.09
C ILE A 129 -5.73 1.77 -0.24
N LEU A 130 -5.88 2.61 0.80
CA LEU A 130 -6.84 3.70 0.85
C LEU A 130 -6.16 4.98 1.36
N GLY A 131 -6.44 6.11 0.73
CA GLY A 131 -6.11 7.44 1.22
C GLY A 131 -7.32 8.07 1.90
N SER A 132 -7.12 8.78 3.01
CA SER A 132 -8.13 9.66 3.58
C SER A 132 -8.53 10.72 2.55
N ASN A 133 -9.81 11.11 2.56
CA ASN A 133 -10.33 12.17 1.70
C ASN A 133 -9.57 13.50 1.90
N ASP A 134 -9.03 13.71 3.10
CA ASP A 134 -8.24 14.90 3.48
C ASP A 134 -6.89 14.96 2.77
N PHE A 135 -6.46 13.86 2.15
CA PHE A 135 -5.26 13.83 1.33
C PHE A 135 -5.50 14.47 -0.05
N TYR A 136 -6.75 14.53 -0.52
CA TYR A 136 -7.08 15.00 -1.86
C TYR A 136 -7.53 16.46 -1.84
N SER A 137 -6.97 17.25 -2.77
CA SER A 137 -7.13 18.70 -2.88
C SER A 137 -8.58 19.17 -3.12
N TYR A 138 -9.47 18.26 -3.52
CA TYR A 138 -10.81 18.57 -4.03
C TYR A 138 -11.93 18.40 -3.01
N ARG A 139 -11.60 18.04 -1.76
CA ARG A 139 -12.59 17.89 -0.67
C ARG A 139 -13.54 19.09 -0.57
N LYS A 140 -12.99 20.32 -0.57
CA LYS A 140 -13.78 21.55 -0.45
C LYS A 140 -14.77 21.76 -1.60
N GLN A 141 -14.44 21.28 -2.80
CA GLN A 141 -15.30 21.43 -3.98
C GLN A 141 -16.45 20.41 -3.96
N ILE A 142 -16.16 19.17 -3.53
CA ILE A 142 -17.18 18.12 -3.33
C ILE A 142 -18.16 18.54 -2.22
N GLU A 143 -17.63 19.04 -1.09
CA GLU A 143 -18.44 19.55 0.03
C GLU A 143 -19.28 20.77 -0.37
N ALA A 144 -18.71 21.71 -1.13
CA ALA A 144 -19.45 22.89 -1.62
C ALA A 144 -20.61 22.52 -2.56
N ARG A 145 -20.53 21.37 -3.23
CA ARG A 145 -21.59 20.82 -4.09
C ARG A 145 -22.60 19.94 -3.32
N GLY A 146 -22.44 19.79 -2.01
CA GLY A 146 -23.30 18.94 -1.18
C GLY A 146 -23.22 17.45 -1.51
N LEU A 147 -22.16 17.02 -2.21
CA LEU A 147 -21.96 15.64 -2.60
C LEU A 147 -21.30 14.85 -1.46
N PRO A 148 -21.62 13.56 -1.30
CA PRO A 148 -20.98 12.75 -0.28
C PRO A 148 -19.53 12.47 -0.66
N LEU A 149 -18.62 12.46 0.32
CA LEU A 149 -17.19 12.18 0.09
C LEU A 149 -16.92 10.68 -0.09
N THR A 150 -17.57 10.06 -1.09
CA THR A 150 -17.35 8.66 -1.47
C THR A 150 -16.24 8.56 -2.54
N PRO A 151 -15.60 7.38 -2.67
CA PRO A 151 -14.57 7.15 -3.70
C PRO A 151 -15.04 7.41 -5.14
N GLU A 152 -16.34 7.24 -5.42
CA GLU A 152 -16.94 7.42 -6.74
C GLU A 152 -16.90 8.89 -7.19
N TRP A 153 -17.27 9.82 -6.30
CA TRP A 153 -17.25 11.25 -6.59
C TRP A 153 -15.83 11.81 -6.71
N GLN A 154 -14.84 11.17 -6.09
CA GLN A 154 -13.43 11.52 -6.25
C GLN A 154 -12.88 11.09 -7.61
N LYS A 155 -13.35 9.95 -8.14
CA LYS A 155 -12.92 9.43 -9.43
C LYS A 155 -13.47 10.25 -10.59
N LEU A 156 -14.75 10.64 -10.52
CA LEU A 156 -15.42 11.43 -11.55
C LEU A 156 -14.70 12.77 -11.84
N ASP A 157 -14.05 13.35 -10.82
CA ASP A 157 -13.31 14.61 -10.92
C ASP A 157 -11.81 14.44 -11.28
N LEU A 158 -11.18 13.31 -10.93
CA LEU A 158 -9.80 13.00 -11.37
C LEU A 158 -9.70 12.79 -12.90
N ASP A 159 -10.77 12.29 -13.52
CA ASP A 159 -10.85 11.97 -14.95
C ASP A 159 -11.32 13.16 -15.83
N HIS A 160 -11.41 14.38 -15.28
CA HIS A 160 -11.75 15.60 -16.03
C HIS A 160 -13.10 15.54 -16.80
N GLN A 161 -14.21 15.15 -16.15
CA GLN A 161 -15.55 15.42 -16.70
C GLN A 161 -16.59 15.66 -15.59
N LEU A 162 -16.60 16.87 -15.04
CA LEU A 162 -17.84 17.50 -14.61
C LEU A 162 -17.98 18.83 -15.38
N PRO A 163 -19.06 19.03 -16.18
CA PRO A 163 -19.33 20.32 -16.80
C PRO A 163 -19.53 21.44 -15.77
#